data_AF-D8RKA5-F1
#
_entry.id   AF-D8RKA5-F1
#
_cell.length_a   1.000
_cell.length_b   1.000
_cell.length_c   1.000
_cell.angle_alpha   90.00
_cell.angle_beta   90.00
_cell.angle_gamma   90.00
#
_symmetry.space_group_name_H-M   'P 1'
#
loop_
_entity.id
_entity.type
_entity.pdbx_description
1 polymer ?
#
loop_
_entity_poly.entity_id
_entity_poly.type
_entity_poly.pdbx_seq_one_letter_code
_entity_poly.pdbx_strand_id
1 'polypeptide(L)'
;MENARGILIAILVVLPLLLQAAKISLSPPDGNSIDFEVTASGFQIYSCVDVNKTGHLSWVLDRAEAELFDAKFHILIGFHYFLPKPDAGGGRATWSLLKTPGSSSSELPSSTVTGKTISNLSGGRGNIDDLLVQATSHSGHTRLGRASYIQRIKTRGGTAPSDEICKVGGMTQAVPYKSDYVFWTQQASDVIEGHHGYIDAKYSTRPLFVLFGEGFQHYKFDGSAWQLFNASALLSSIPGQEVIGDHYFLETKDARGGQPTWSSFASPSTVTAKPVNTLRPATSDSISWADLHATGNTGDKYFFGGVTYVQRRSTRGGLPPQVSRAPKVGDVFLSPYSAVYWFYVSS
;
A
#
# COMPACT_ATOMS: atom_id res chain seq x y z
N MET A 1 53.81 -50.70 -15.77
CA MET A 1 53.73 -49.22 -15.69
C MET A 1 52.27 -48.86 -15.90
N GLU A 2 51.47 -48.90 -14.82
CA GLU A 2 50.03 -48.68 -14.88
C GLU A 2 49.67 -47.40 -14.13
N ASN A 3 48.92 -46.54 -14.82
CA ASN A 3 48.55 -45.19 -14.44
C ASN A 3 47.45 -45.18 -13.37
N ALA A 4 47.72 -44.54 -12.24
CA ALA A 4 46.70 -44.17 -11.25
C ALA A 4 45.89 -42.96 -11.77
N ARG A 5 44.60 -43.15 -12.04
CA ARG A 5 43.64 -42.05 -12.28
C ARG A 5 42.90 -41.75 -10.97
N GLY A 6 43.24 -40.64 -10.33
CA GLY A 6 42.49 -40.09 -9.21
C GLY A 6 41.16 -39.50 -9.67
N ILE A 7 40.06 -39.94 -9.04
CA ILE A 7 38.73 -39.40 -9.24
C ILE A 7 38.54 -38.24 -8.26
N LEU A 8 38.46 -37.01 -8.77
CA LEU A 8 38.05 -35.85 -7.99
C LEU A 8 36.52 -35.86 -7.85
N ILE A 9 36.01 -36.10 -6.65
CA ILE A 9 34.58 -35.93 -6.32
C ILE A 9 34.37 -34.45 -6.01
N ALA A 10 33.76 -33.71 -6.94
CA ALA A 10 33.32 -32.34 -6.70
C ALA A 10 32.05 -32.38 -5.83
N ILE A 11 32.18 -31.99 -4.56
CA ILE A 11 31.03 -31.78 -3.66
C ILE A 11 30.34 -30.49 -4.11
N LEU A 12 29.20 -30.63 -4.79
CA LEU A 12 28.33 -29.52 -5.15
C LEU A 12 27.59 -29.04 -3.89
N VAL A 13 28.10 -28.00 -3.24
CA VAL A 13 27.39 -27.32 -2.15
C VAL A 13 26.26 -26.51 -2.77
N VAL A 14 25.04 -27.03 -2.72
CA VAL A 14 23.84 -26.27 -3.09
C VAL A 14 23.52 -25.34 -1.92
N LEU A 15 23.99 -24.09 -2.01
CA LEU A 15 23.53 -23.02 -1.12
C LEU A 15 22.03 -22.83 -1.36
N PRO A 16 21.16 -22.91 -0.34
CA PRO A 16 19.76 -22.55 -0.50
C PRO A 16 19.72 -21.05 -0.79
N LEU A 17 19.23 -20.68 -1.97
CA LEU A 17 18.98 -19.29 -2.34
C LEU A 17 17.88 -18.78 -1.40
N LEU A 18 18.28 -18.06 -0.35
CA LEU A 18 17.36 -17.37 0.55
C LEU A 18 16.47 -16.45 -0.29
N LEU A 19 15.15 -16.63 -0.15
CA LEU A 19 14.13 -15.74 -0.70
C LEU A 19 14.42 -14.33 -0.19
N GLN A 20 15.00 -13.49 -1.04
CA GLN A 20 15.05 -12.07 -0.75
C GLN A 20 13.69 -11.51 -1.19
N ALA A 21 12.76 -11.42 -0.24
CA ALA A 21 11.59 -10.57 -0.44
C ALA A 21 12.14 -9.22 -0.94
N ALA A 22 11.66 -8.75 -2.09
CA ALA A 22 12.06 -7.45 -2.62
C ALA A 22 11.91 -6.46 -1.46
N LYS A 23 13.00 -5.78 -1.08
CA LYS A 23 12.95 -4.78 -0.01
C LYS A 23 12.05 -3.67 -0.51
N ILE A 24 10.77 -3.73 -0.12
CA ILE A 24 9.81 -2.72 -0.54
C ILE A 24 10.19 -1.43 0.17
N SER A 25 10.33 -0.36 -0.61
CA SER A 25 10.66 0.96 -0.10
C SER A 25 9.79 1.34 1.11
N LEU A 26 10.41 1.97 2.11
CA LEU A 26 9.65 2.64 3.17
C LEU A 26 8.98 3.92 2.67
N SER A 27 9.35 4.43 1.48
CA SER A 27 8.69 5.57 0.85
C SER A 27 7.39 5.14 0.17
N PRO A 28 6.32 5.96 0.25
CA PRO A 28 5.15 5.77 -0.59
C PRO A 28 5.52 5.75 -2.09
N PRO A 29 4.66 5.17 -2.94
CA PRO A 29 4.82 5.28 -4.39
C PRO A 29 4.88 6.74 -4.85
N ASP A 30 5.51 6.99 -6.00
CA ASP A 30 5.57 8.32 -6.61
C ASP A 30 4.19 8.97 -6.72
N GLY A 31 4.13 10.30 -6.78
CA GLY A 31 2.85 11.02 -6.78
C GLY A 31 2.22 11.10 -5.39
N ASN A 32 2.96 10.83 -4.33
CA ASN A 32 2.60 11.23 -2.97
C ASN A 32 3.55 12.33 -2.48
N SER A 33 3.03 13.28 -1.72
CA SER A 33 3.80 14.36 -1.08
C SER A 33 3.52 14.42 0.41
N ILE A 34 4.46 14.98 1.18
CA ILE A 34 4.31 15.14 2.63
C ILE A 34 3.27 16.23 2.91
N ASP A 35 2.27 15.93 3.74
CA ASP A 35 1.34 16.93 4.29
C ASP A 35 1.88 17.49 5.62
N PHE A 36 2.30 16.61 6.53
CA PHE A 36 2.96 17.00 7.79
C PHE A 36 3.69 15.86 8.47
N GLU A 37 4.48 16.29 9.45
CA GLU A 37 5.25 15.43 10.34
C GLU A 37 4.87 15.71 11.80
N VAL A 38 4.92 14.66 12.61
CA VAL A 38 4.71 14.73 14.06
C VAL A 38 5.73 13.85 14.76
N THR A 39 6.08 14.21 16.00
CA THR A 39 6.83 13.32 16.88
C THR A 39 5.85 12.57 17.78
N ALA A 40 6.16 11.32 18.11
CA ALA A 40 5.32 10.49 18.94
C ALA A 40 6.08 9.92 20.14
N SER A 41 5.39 9.85 21.27
CA SER A 41 5.88 9.21 22.49
C SER A 41 4.76 8.38 23.11
N GLY A 42 5.04 7.13 23.43
CA GLY A 42 4.01 6.22 23.93
C GLY A 42 4.54 4.85 24.30
N PHE A 43 3.66 3.85 24.23
CA PHE A 43 3.92 2.48 24.64
C PHE A 43 3.47 1.46 23.60
N GLN A 44 4.26 0.41 23.44
CA GLN A 44 3.82 -0.86 22.88
C GLN A 44 3.40 -1.74 24.04
N ILE A 45 2.15 -2.20 24.04
CA ILE A 45 1.61 -3.06 25.08
C ILE A 45 1.60 -4.49 24.56
N TYR A 46 2.42 -5.34 25.18
CA TYR A 46 2.53 -6.76 24.87
C TYR A 46 1.70 -7.58 25.85
N SER A 47 1.10 -8.66 25.36
CA SER A 47 0.41 -9.68 26.15
C SER A 47 1.15 -11.01 26.05
N CYS A 48 1.41 -11.62 27.20
CA CYS A 48 2.05 -12.92 27.32
C CYS A 48 0.98 -13.99 27.06
N VAL A 49 1.08 -14.70 25.93
CA VAL A 49 0.06 -15.65 25.49
C VAL A 49 0.68 -16.93 24.93
N ASP A 50 -0.04 -18.05 25.03
CA ASP A 50 0.31 -19.30 24.37
C ASP A 50 -0.30 -19.31 22.97
N VAL A 51 0.43 -18.77 22.01
CA VAL A 51 -0.06 -18.57 20.63
C VAL A 51 -0.42 -19.90 19.96
N ASN A 52 0.36 -20.95 20.23
CA ASN A 52 0.25 -22.24 19.56
C ASN A 52 -0.48 -23.30 20.38
N LYS A 53 -0.96 -22.95 21.58
CA LYS A 53 -1.57 -23.89 22.54
C LYS A 53 -0.65 -25.07 22.86
N THR A 54 0.66 -24.83 22.87
CA THR A 54 1.69 -25.85 23.13
C THR A 54 2.16 -25.85 24.58
N GLY A 55 1.62 -24.95 25.41
CA GLY A 55 2.09 -24.63 26.76
C GLY A 55 3.24 -23.62 26.77
N HIS A 56 3.74 -23.16 25.61
CA HIS A 56 4.84 -22.21 25.52
C HIS A 56 4.30 -20.78 25.38
N LEU A 57 4.55 -19.95 26.40
CA LEU A 57 4.15 -18.55 26.40
C LEU A 57 5.14 -17.70 25.61
N SER A 58 4.63 -16.71 24.89
CA SER A 58 5.44 -15.73 24.17
C SER A 58 4.76 -14.37 24.15
N TRP A 59 5.55 -13.31 24.04
CA TRP A 59 5.03 -11.96 23.92
C TRP A 59 4.39 -11.73 22.55
N VAL A 60 3.14 -11.29 22.53
CA VAL A 60 2.45 -10.82 21.34
C VAL A 60 2.10 -9.35 21.52
N LEU A 61 2.30 -8.55 20.48
CA LEU A 61 1.87 -7.16 20.50
C LEU A 61 0.34 -7.11 20.57
N ASP A 62 -0.18 -6.67 21.71
CA ASP A 62 -1.62 -6.50 21.92
C ASP A 62 -2.08 -5.19 21.32
N ARG A 63 -1.50 -4.05 21.70
CA ARG A 63 -1.87 -2.73 21.18
C ARG A 63 -0.74 -1.71 21.31
N ALA A 64 -0.85 -0.59 20.62
CA ALA A 64 0.01 0.57 20.79
C ALA A 64 -0.83 1.77 21.22
N GLU A 65 -0.24 2.67 22.00
CA GLU A 65 -0.84 3.93 22.44
C GLU A 65 0.26 4.99 22.46
N ALA A 66 0.07 6.13 21.81
CA ALA A 66 1.03 7.23 21.82
C ALA A 66 0.38 8.59 21.64
N GLU A 67 1.02 9.60 22.21
CA GLU A 67 0.71 11.01 22.02
C GLU A 67 1.48 11.54 20.81
N LEU A 68 0.83 12.41 20.02
CA LEU A 68 1.40 13.03 18.83
C LEU A 68 1.62 14.52 19.07
N PHE A 69 2.84 14.98 18.84
CA PHE A 69 3.27 16.36 19.05
C PHE A 69 3.71 17.01 17.74
N ASP A 70 3.31 18.26 17.53
CA ASP A 70 3.79 19.02 16.38
C ASP A 70 5.30 19.28 16.47
N ALA A 71 5.97 19.34 15.32
CA ALA A 71 7.42 19.48 15.26
C ALA A 71 7.95 20.86 15.69
N LYS A 72 7.11 21.91 15.65
CA LYS A 72 7.55 23.30 15.81
C LYS A 72 7.50 23.77 17.27
N PHE A 73 6.44 23.44 17.97
CA PHE A 73 6.15 23.92 19.32
C PHE A 73 5.99 22.78 20.34
N HIS A 74 6.06 21.52 19.90
CA HIS A 74 5.88 20.35 20.75
C HIS A 74 4.53 20.35 21.49
N ILE A 75 3.49 20.86 20.83
CA ILE A 75 2.12 20.87 21.35
C ILE A 75 1.46 19.54 21.00
N LEU A 76 0.72 18.98 21.96
CA LEU A 76 -0.11 17.79 21.74
C LEU A 76 -1.18 18.11 20.68
N ILE A 77 -1.17 17.40 19.56
CA ILE A 77 -2.10 17.60 18.45
C ILE A 77 -2.94 16.36 18.13
N GLY A 78 -2.66 15.23 18.76
CA GLY A 78 -3.37 14.00 18.45
C GLY A 78 -2.85 12.78 19.20
N PHE A 79 -3.39 11.63 18.82
CA PHE A 79 -3.04 10.33 19.39
C PHE A 79 -2.89 9.28 18.31
N HIS A 80 -2.02 8.31 18.57
CA HIS A 80 -1.93 7.06 17.85
C HIS A 80 -2.40 5.92 18.76
N TYR A 81 -3.24 5.04 18.24
CA TYR A 81 -3.73 3.88 18.99
C TYR A 81 -4.12 2.74 18.04
N PHE A 82 -4.35 1.56 18.58
CA PHE A 82 -4.86 0.43 17.80
C PHE A 82 -6.36 0.23 18.00
N LEU A 83 -7.10 0.00 16.92
CA LEU A 83 -8.48 -0.47 17.01
C LEU A 83 -8.53 -1.85 17.71
N PRO A 84 -9.63 -2.17 18.42
CA PRO A 84 -9.81 -3.49 19.03
C PRO A 84 -9.75 -4.65 18.02
N LYS A 85 -10.24 -4.40 16.80
CA LYS A 85 -10.20 -5.34 15.67
C LYS A 85 -9.80 -4.57 14.40
N PRO A 86 -9.23 -5.25 13.40
CA PRO A 86 -9.01 -4.63 12.10
C PRO A 86 -10.30 -4.07 11.50
N ASP A 87 -10.20 -2.95 10.80
CA ASP A 87 -11.29 -2.39 9.99
C ASP A 87 -11.54 -3.25 8.73
N ALA A 88 -12.50 -2.85 7.90
CA ALA A 88 -12.85 -3.57 6.67
C ALA A 88 -11.68 -3.66 5.67
N GLY A 89 -10.75 -2.70 5.69
CA GLY A 89 -9.52 -2.71 4.88
C GLY A 89 -8.37 -3.49 5.52
N GLY A 90 -8.59 -4.11 6.69
CA GLY A 90 -7.58 -4.84 7.44
C GLY A 90 -6.57 -3.95 8.18
N GLY A 91 -6.86 -2.66 8.30
CA GLY A 91 -6.07 -1.71 9.07
C GLY A 91 -6.43 -1.75 10.56
N ARG A 92 -5.44 -1.46 11.41
CA ARG A 92 -5.63 -1.47 12.87
C ARG A 92 -4.95 -0.30 13.55
N ALA A 93 -3.80 0.11 13.04
CA ALA A 93 -3.08 1.30 13.49
C ALA A 93 -3.89 2.54 13.11
N THR A 94 -4.23 3.37 14.09
CA THR A 94 -5.10 4.54 13.91
C THR A 94 -4.41 5.78 14.47
N TRP A 95 -4.63 6.91 13.81
CA TRP A 95 -4.20 8.22 14.24
C TRP A 95 -5.40 9.16 14.23
N SER A 96 -5.51 9.97 15.25
CA SER A 96 -6.57 10.97 15.38
C SER A 96 -5.96 12.32 15.73
N LEU A 97 -6.46 13.38 15.11
CA LEU A 97 -6.10 14.75 15.47
C LEU A 97 -7.14 15.35 16.39
N LEU A 98 -6.67 16.07 17.40
CA LEU A 98 -7.50 16.88 18.29
C LEU A 98 -8.22 17.97 17.48
N LYS A 99 -9.36 18.42 18.01
CA LYS A 99 -10.04 19.60 17.47
C LYS A 99 -9.31 20.89 17.83
N THR A 100 -8.84 20.97 19.07
CA THR A 100 -8.06 22.10 19.58
C THR A 100 -6.68 21.60 20.01
N PRO A 101 -5.58 22.02 19.37
CA PRO A 101 -4.23 21.68 19.81
C PRO A 101 -4.02 22.03 21.29
N GLY A 102 -3.43 21.10 22.04
CA GLY A 102 -3.19 21.23 23.48
C GLY A 102 -4.41 20.99 24.37
N SER A 103 -5.59 20.67 23.82
CA SER A 103 -6.74 20.25 24.63
C SER A 103 -6.60 18.83 25.17
N SER A 104 -7.33 18.51 26.23
CA SER A 104 -7.40 17.15 26.80
C SER A 104 -8.15 16.18 25.89
N SER A 105 -7.88 14.88 26.03
CA SER A 105 -8.37 13.78 25.17
C SER A 105 -9.90 13.51 25.16
N SER A 106 -10.71 14.29 25.86
CA SER A 106 -12.16 14.09 25.99
C SER A 106 -12.99 14.62 24.82
N GLU A 107 -12.40 15.43 23.94
CA GLU A 107 -13.07 15.95 22.75
C GLU A 107 -13.08 14.92 21.61
N LEU A 108 -14.18 14.90 20.83
CA LEU A 108 -14.20 14.13 19.59
C LEU A 108 -13.10 14.64 18.63
N PRO A 109 -12.37 13.74 17.96
CA PRO A 109 -11.29 14.12 17.06
C PRO A 109 -11.81 14.88 15.85
N SER A 110 -11.00 15.80 15.31
CA SER A 110 -11.35 16.56 14.10
C SER A 110 -11.21 15.74 12.82
N SER A 111 -10.25 14.82 12.80
CA SER A 111 -10.13 13.77 11.79
C SER A 111 -9.39 12.57 12.36
N THR A 112 -9.62 11.41 11.73
CA THR A 112 -8.97 10.14 12.05
C THR A 112 -8.60 9.42 10.75
N VAL A 113 -7.48 8.70 10.76
CA VAL A 113 -7.11 7.74 9.73
C VAL A 113 -6.70 6.43 10.37
N THR A 114 -7.20 5.31 9.84
CA THR A 114 -6.71 3.97 10.15
C THR A 114 -5.90 3.45 8.97
N GLY A 115 -4.92 2.60 9.24
CA GLY A 115 -4.12 2.01 8.20
C GLY A 115 -3.56 0.63 8.49
N LYS A 116 -3.09 0.00 7.43
CA LYS A 116 -2.48 -1.33 7.38
C LYS A 116 -1.01 -1.22 7.00
N THR A 117 -0.15 -1.96 7.70
CA THR A 117 1.29 -2.01 7.37
C THR A 117 1.49 -2.74 6.04
N ILE A 118 2.26 -2.13 5.15
CA ILE A 118 2.54 -2.62 3.80
C ILE A 118 4.04 -2.76 3.50
N SER A 119 4.91 -2.17 4.32
CA SER A 119 6.35 -2.43 4.34
C SER A 119 6.91 -2.14 5.73
N ASN A 120 8.01 -2.80 6.08
CA ASN A 120 8.74 -2.58 7.32
C ASN A 120 10.26 -2.66 7.07
N LEU A 121 11.02 -1.97 7.91
CA LEU A 121 12.48 -2.08 8.01
C LEU A 121 12.85 -2.25 9.47
N SER A 122 13.78 -3.16 9.75
CA SER A 122 14.22 -3.41 11.11
C SER A 122 14.77 -2.14 11.76
N GLY A 123 14.23 -1.78 12.94
CA GLY A 123 14.74 -0.66 13.75
C GLY A 123 16.07 -0.96 14.45
N GLY A 124 16.60 -2.18 14.29
CA GLY A 124 17.78 -2.66 15.00
C GLY A 124 17.48 -3.10 16.43
N ARG A 125 18.55 -3.45 17.17
CA ARG A 125 18.42 -4.01 18.52
C ARG A 125 17.69 -3.06 19.47
N GLY A 126 16.59 -3.53 20.05
CA GLY A 126 15.82 -2.79 21.06
C GLY A 126 14.84 -1.74 20.50
N ASN A 127 14.70 -1.62 19.18
CA ASN A 127 13.75 -0.73 18.56
C ASN A 127 12.75 -1.52 17.71
N ILE A 128 11.47 -1.15 17.78
CA ILE A 128 10.47 -1.64 16.84
C ILE A 128 10.81 -1.23 15.41
N ASP A 129 10.17 -1.87 14.42
CA ASP A 129 10.41 -1.57 13.02
C ASP A 129 9.89 -0.19 12.62
N ASP A 130 10.63 0.45 11.72
CA ASP A 130 10.13 1.54 10.88
C ASP A 130 9.13 0.97 9.88
N LEU A 131 8.02 1.66 9.63
CA LEU A 131 6.89 1.16 8.85
C LEU A 131 6.49 2.12 7.76
N LEU A 132 5.97 1.55 6.67
CA LEU A 132 5.06 2.23 5.77
C LEU A 132 3.67 1.62 5.90
N VAL A 133 2.68 2.47 6.11
CA VAL A 133 1.28 2.13 6.37
C VAL A 133 0.41 2.75 5.28
N GLN A 134 -0.47 1.96 4.66
CA GLN A 134 -1.51 2.45 3.75
C GLN A 134 -2.75 2.82 4.54
N ALA A 135 -3.40 3.93 4.21
CA ALA A 135 -4.72 4.24 4.75
C ALA A 135 -5.77 3.21 4.31
N THR A 136 -6.65 2.83 5.23
CA THR A 136 -7.73 1.84 5.04
C THR A 136 -9.10 2.40 5.39
N SER A 137 -9.16 3.43 6.22
CA SER A 137 -10.39 4.18 6.51
C SER A 137 -10.09 5.58 7.04
N HIS A 138 -11.05 6.48 6.82
CA HIS A 138 -10.98 7.88 7.26
C HIS A 138 -12.25 8.29 8.03
N SER A 139 -12.11 9.26 8.92
CA SER A 139 -13.23 10.05 9.40
C SER A 139 -12.82 11.53 9.56
N GLY A 140 -13.79 12.42 9.42
CA GLY A 140 -13.57 13.87 9.40
C GLY A 140 -12.96 14.38 8.08
N HIS A 141 -13.07 15.68 7.87
CA HIS A 141 -12.71 16.33 6.60
C HIS A 141 -11.41 17.14 6.66
N THR A 142 -10.69 17.10 7.80
CA THR A 142 -9.43 17.82 7.97
C THR A 142 -8.25 16.97 7.49
N ARG A 143 -7.04 17.23 8.00
CA ARG A 143 -5.77 16.72 7.44
C ARG A 143 -5.74 15.20 7.25
N LEU A 144 -6.17 14.43 8.26
CA LEU A 144 -6.14 12.96 8.16
C LEU A 144 -7.19 12.39 7.20
N GLY A 145 -8.22 13.16 6.83
CA GLY A 145 -9.21 12.76 5.83
C GLY A 145 -8.61 12.65 4.42
N ARG A 146 -7.42 13.21 4.18
CA ARG A 146 -6.73 13.17 2.88
C ARG A 146 -5.45 12.34 2.89
N ALA A 147 -5.11 11.72 4.03
CA ALA A 147 -3.88 10.96 4.15
C ALA A 147 -3.93 9.69 3.29
N SER A 148 -2.96 9.46 2.42
CA SER A 148 -2.86 8.24 1.62
C SER A 148 -1.98 7.18 2.29
N TYR A 149 -0.87 7.63 2.88
CA TYR A 149 0.10 6.79 3.58
C TYR A 149 0.60 7.47 4.85
N ILE A 150 1.03 6.65 5.80
CA ILE A 150 1.71 7.09 7.01
C ILE A 150 3.04 6.33 7.09
N GLN A 151 4.14 7.04 7.25
CA GLN A 151 5.42 6.43 7.60
C GLN A 151 5.66 6.56 9.09
N ARG A 152 6.13 5.50 9.72
CA ARG A 152 6.75 5.53 11.05
C ARG A 152 8.24 5.37 10.87
N ILE A 153 9.03 6.35 11.30
CA ILE A 153 10.48 6.36 11.12
C ILE A 153 11.19 6.76 12.41
N LYS A 154 12.50 6.49 12.46
CA LYS A 154 13.38 6.86 13.58
C LYS A 154 12.89 6.31 14.93
N THR A 155 12.35 5.09 14.91
CA THR A 155 11.84 4.44 16.11
C THR A 155 12.93 4.21 17.15
N ARG A 156 12.61 4.48 18.42
CA ARG A 156 13.45 4.16 19.58
C ARG A 156 12.63 3.43 20.64
N GLY A 157 13.08 2.24 21.04
CA GLY A 157 12.38 1.43 22.03
C GLY A 157 11.20 0.62 21.47
N GLY A 158 10.36 0.14 22.39
CA GLY A 158 9.10 -0.54 22.09
C GLY A 158 9.19 -2.03 21.76
N THR A 159 10.37 -2.66 21.73
CA THR A 159 10.46 -4.11 21.48
C THR A 159 9.89 -4.93 22.62
N ALA A 160 9.43 -6.14 22.33
CA ALA A 160 8.97 -7.08 23.34
C ALA A 160 10.02 -7.22 24.47
N PRO A 161 9.59 -7.37 25.73
CA PRO A 161 10.49 -7.68 26.84
C PRO A 161 11.19 -9.04 26.63
N SER A 162 12.15 -9.37 27.52
CA SER A 162 12.71 -10.72 27.55
C SER A 162 11.61 -11.76 27.74
N ASP A 163 11.70 -12.87 27.00
CA ASP A 163 10.80 -14.02 27.13
C ASP A 163 10.86 -14.63 28.54
N GLU A 164 11.97 -14.45 29.27
CA GLU A 164 12.10 -14.88 30.67
C GLU A 164 11.09 -14.22 31.61
N ILE A 165 10.52 -13.07 31.24
CA ILE A 165 9.50 -12.34 32.00
C ILE A 165 8.11 -12.93 31.74
N CYS A 166 7.87 -13.52 30.57
CA CYS A 166 6.58 -14.04 30.13
C CYS A 166 6.28 -15.41 30.78
N LYS A 167 5.89 -15.39 32.07
CA LYS A 167 5.65 -16.61 32.86
C LYS A 167 4.19 -16.96 33.07
N VAL A 168 3.29 -16.00 32.93
CA VAL A 168 1.86 -16.15 33.23
C VAL A 168 1.04 -15.65 32.05
N GLY A 169 0.18 -16.53 31.51
CA GLY A 169 -0.75 -16.17 30.43
C GLY A 169 -1.66 -15.01 30.84
N GLY A 170 -1.81 -14.03 29.95
CA GLY A 170 -2.57 -12.80 30.20
C GLY A 170 -1.80 -11.69 30.91
N MET A 171 -0.56 -11.93 31.35
CA MET A 171 0.31 -10.86 31.84
C MET A 171 0.57 -9.85 30.71
N THR A 172 0.42 -8.56 31.00
CA THR A 172 0.70 -7.49 30.04
C THR A 172 1.91 -6.65 30.45
N GLN A 173 2.71 -6.22 29.48
CA GLN A 173 3.83 -5.31 29.70
C GLN A 173 3.78 -4.14 28.71
N ALA A 174 3.76 -2.92 29.25
CA ALA A 174 3.95 -1.71 28.46
C ALA A 174 5.46 -1.44 28.31
N VAL A 175 5.90 -1.24 27.07
CA VAL A 175 7.29 -0.90 26.73
C VAL A 175 7.31 0.46 26.03
N PRO A 176 8.03 1.45 26.58
CA PRO A 176 8.02 2.81 26.02
C PRO A 176 8.69 2.83 24.65
N TYR A 177 8.17 3.67 23.76
CA TYR A 177 8.77 3.96 22.47
C TYR A 177 8.61 5.43 22.07
N LYS A 178 9.49 5.87 21.17
CA LYS A 178 9.39 7.16 20.46
C LYS A 178 9.56 6.94 18.96
N SER A 179 8.94 7.77 18.14
CA SER A 179 9.11 7.74 16.68
C SER A 179 8.71 9.07 16.05
N ASP A 180 9.10 9.27 14.79
CA ASP A 180 8.52 10.31 13.96
C ASP A 180 7.45 9.67 13.05
N TYR A 181 6.34 10.37 12.84
CA TYR A 181 5.35 10.00 11.82
C TYR A 181 5.30 11.04 10.73
N VAL A 182 5.34 10.59 9.47
CA VAL A 182 5.17 11.42 8.28
C VAL A 182 3.86 11.03 7.61
N PHE A 183 2.95 11.99 7.48
CA PHE A 183 1.66 11.82 6.80
C PHE A 183 1.77 12.31 5.38
N TRP A 184 1.37 11.45 4.44
CA TRP A 184 1.45 11.68 3.02
C TRP A 184 0.07 11.87 2.42
N THR A 185 -0.02 12.68 1.38
CA THR A 185 -1.21 12.85 0.55
C THR A 185 -0.89 12.39 -0.86
N GLN A 186 -1.86 11.73 -1.50
CA GLN A 186 -1.77 11.40 -2.90
C GLN A 186 -2.03 12.67 -3.73
N GLN A 187 -1.25 12.88 -4.78
CA GLN A 187 -1.50 13.91 -5.76
C GLN A 187 -2.90 13.71 -6.36
N ALA A 188 -3.77 14.67 -6.12
CA ALA A 188 -5.01 14.81 -6.84
C ALA A 188 -4.78 15.70 -8.06
N SER A 189 -5.68 15.64 -9.06
CA SER A 189 -5.72 16.68 -10.07
C SER A 189 -6.14 18.00 -9.43
N ASP A 190 -5.30 19.03 -9.46
CA ASP A 190 -5.55 20.40 -8.96
C ASP A 190 -6.70 21.16 -9.68
N VAL A 191 -7.64 20.45 -10.32
CA VAL A 191 -8.71 21.04 -11.14
C VAL A 191 -9.84 21.65 -10.30
N ILE A 192 -9.77 21.65 -8.96
CA ILE A 192 -10.80 22.26 -8.09
C ILE A 192 -10.37 23.57 -7.40
N GLU A 193 -9.09 23.92 -7.30
CA GLU A 193 -8.69 25.27 -6.86
C GLU A 193 -7.79 25.89 -7.92
N GLY A 194 -8.45 26.53 -8.88
CA GLY A 194 -7.89 26.83 -10.18
C GLY A 194 -6.56 27.55 -10.12
N HIS A 195 -5.52 26.93 -10.67
CA HIS A 195 -4.37 27.56 -11.31
C HIS A 195 -4.00 26.71 -12.53
N HIS A 196 -3.92 27.38 -13.68
CA HIS A 196 -3.46 26.96 -15.01
C HIS A 196 -2.78 25.58 -15.09
N GLY A 197 -3.55 24.62 -15.59
CA GLY A 197 -3.20 23.21 -15.70
C GLY A 197 -1.95 22.94 -16.52
N TYR A 198 -1.12 22.06 -15.96
CA TYR A 198 -0.08 21.35 -16.66
C TYR A 198 -0.69 20.62 -17.88
N ILE A 199 -0.41 21.13 -19.07
CA ILE A 199 -0.74 20.48 -20.33
C ILE A 199 0.31 19.38 -20.51
N ASP A 200 -0.10 18.11 -20.61
CA ASP A 200 0.80 17.10 -21.16
C ASP A 200 0.97 17.41 -22.66
N ALA A 201 2.07 18.09 -22.99
CA ALA A 201 2.37 18.61 -24.32
C ALA A 201 2.47 17.51 -25.39
N LYS A 202 2.50 16.22 -24.99
CA LYS A 202 2.60 15.10 -25.93
C LYS A 202 1.26 14.74 -26.60
N TYR A 203 0.11 15.05 -25.98
CA TYR A 203 -1.20 14.60 -26.47
C TYR A 203 -2.30 15.67 -26.53
N SER A 204 -2.02 16.93 -26.16
CA SER A 204 -3.06 17.97 -26.03
C SER A 204 -4.25 17.45 -25.19
N THR A 205 -3.94 16.86 -24.06
CA THR A 205 -4.93 16.25 -23.17
C THR A 205 -4.98 16.98 -21.85
N ARG A 206 -6.18 17.16 -21.29
CA ARG A 206 -6.36 17.70 -19.94
C ARG A 206 -6.73 16.58 -18.96
N PRO A 207 -6.13 16.53 -17.76
CA PRO A 207 -6.55 15.58 -16.73
C PRO A 207 -7.99 15.88 -16.33
N LEU A 208 -8.81 14.83 -16.28
CA LEU A 208 -10.22 14.90 -15.90
C LEU A 208 -10.39 14.60 -14.40
N PHE A 209 -9.85 13.46 -13.96
CA PHE A 209 -9.81 13.04 -12.56
C PHE A 209 -8.73 11.97 -12.34
N VAL A 210 -8.45 11.68 -11.07
CA VAL A 210 -7.45 10.72 -10.61
C VAL A 210 -8.09 9.77 -9.62
N LEU A 211 -7.86 8.47 -9.77
CA LEU A 211 -8.34 7.44 -8.84
C LEU A 211 -7.19 6.56 -8.35
N PHE A 212 -7.23 6.20 -7.07
CA PHE A 212 -6.45 5.10 -6.53
C PHE A 212 -7.16 3.79 -6.86
N GLY A 213 -6.40 2.78 -7.29
CA GLY A 213 -6.90 1.43 -7.45
C GLY A 213 -6.09 0.43 -6.66
N GLU A 214 -6.78 -0.49 -5.99
CA GLU A 214 -6.19 -1.57 -5.22
C GLU A 214 -6.88 -2.90 -5.53
N GLY A 215 -6.07 -3.95 -5.75
CA GLY A 215 -6.57 -5.28 -6.03
C GLY A 215 -5.48 -6.23 -6.47
N PHE A 216 -5.70 -6.97 -7.56
CA PHE A 216 -4.86 -8.07 -7.99
C PHE A 216 -4.56 -8.04 -9.49
N GLN A 217 -3.32 -8.33 -9.85
CA GLN A 217 -2.92 -8.81 -11.17
C GLN A 217 -3.04 -10.34 -11.17
N HIS A 218 -3.73 -10.91 -12.15
CA HIS A 218 -4.03 -12.34 -12.19
C HIS A 218 -3.10 -13.02 -13.19
N TYR A 219 -2.25 -13.90 -12.69
CA TYR A 219 -1.30 -14.65 -13.48
C TYR A 219 -1.71 -16.11 -13.61
N LYS A 220 -1.46 -16.69 -14.78
CA LYS A 220 -1.62 -18.12 -15.04
C LYS A 220 -0.32 -18.69 -15.60
N PHE A 221 0.15 -19.80 -15.04
CA PHE A 221 1.36 -20.44 -15.53
C PHE A 221 1.05 -21.29 -16.77
N ASP A 222 1.75 -21.02 -17.87
CA ASP A 222 1.53 -21.70 -19.17
C ASP A 222 2.40 -22.95 -19.37
N GLY A 223 3.30 -23.26 -18.43
CA GLY A 223 4.32 -24.32 -18.56
C GLY A 223 5.74 -23.79 -18.73
N SER A 224 5.88 -22.53 -19.14
CA SER A 224 7.14 -21.83 -19.34
C SER A 224 7.26 -20.59 -18.47
N ALA A 225 6.20 -19.78 -18.38
CA ALA A 225 6.18 -18.52 -17.66
C ALA A 225 4.80 -18.21 -17.07
N TRP A 226 4.79 -17.30 -16.10
CA TRP A 226 3.58 -16.71 -15.58
C TRP A 226 3.09 -15.62 -16.53
N GLN A 227 1.92 -15.83 -17.13
CA GLN A 227 1.29 -14.88 -18.06
C GLN A 227 0.20 -14.09 -17.35
N LEU A 228 0.23 -12.76 -17.50
CA LEU A 228 -0.88 -11.92 -17.06
C LEU A 228 -2.07 -12.18 -17.97
N PHE A 229 -3.21 -12.58 -17.42
CA PHE A 229 -4.42 -12.85 -18.20
C PHE A 229 -5.62 -12.01 -17.76
N ASN A 230 -5.61 -11.47 -16.54
CA ASN A 230 -6.69 -10.66 -16.00
C ASN A 230 -6.13 -9.68 -14.94
N ALA A 231 -6.90 -8.67 -14.58
CA ALA A 231 -6.68 -7.83 -13.42
C ALA A 231 -8.03 -7.48 -12.79
N SER A 232 -8.04 -7.23 -11.49
CA SER A 232 -9.23 -6.77 -10.77
C SER A 232 -8.79 -5.75 -9.73
N ALA A 233 -9.40 -4.57 -9.68
CA ALA A 233 -9.16 -3.60 -8.61
C ALA A 233 -10.43 -2.83 -8.26
N LEU A 234 -10.53 -2.40 -7.00
CA LEU A 234 -11.52 -1.42 -6.58
C LEU A 234 -10.93 -0.03 -6.71
N LEU A 235 -11.75 0.95 -7.04
CA LEU A 235 -11.35 2.33 -7.29
C LEU A 235 -11.93 3.27 -6.22
N SER A 236 -11.07 4.11 -5.66
CA SER A 236 -11.41 5.17 -4.72
C SER A 236 -10.64 6.45 -5.07
N SER A 237 -10.94 7.59 -4.44
CA SER A 237 -10.21 8.83 -4.66
C SER A 237 -8.76 8.75 -4.17
N ILE A 238 -8.56 8.20 -2.97
CA ILE A 238 -7.28 7.85 -2.34
C ILE A 238 -7.45 6.52 -1.57
N PRO A 239 -6.37 5.88 -1.10
CA PRO A 239 -6.48 4.65 -0.31
C PRO A 239 -7.40 4.83 0.91
N GLY A 240 -8.28 3.85 1.19
CA GLY A 240 -9.17 3.86 2.36
C GLY A 240 -10.41 4.76 2.26
N GLN A 241 -10.59 5.51 1.16
CA GLN A 241 -11.84 6.23 0.89
C GLN A 241 -12.91 5.33 0.27
N GLU A 242 -14.12 5.88 0.15
CA GLU A 242 -15.25 5.21 -0.47
C GLU A 242 -14.89 4.66 -1.86
N VAL A 243 -15.31 3.43 -2.11
CA VAL A 243 -15.15 2.76 -3.40
C VAL A 243 -16.23 3.27 -4.34
N ILE A 244 -15.80 3.91 -5.43
CA ILE A 244 -16.69 4.53 -6.42
C ILE A 244 -16.77 3.78 -7.74
N GLY A 245 -16.03 2.68 -7.87
CA GLY A 245 -15.92 1.91 -9.10
C GLY A 245 -14.93 0.76 -9.02
N ASP A 246 -14.67 0.16 -10.17
CA ASP A 246 -13.79 -1.00 -10.33
C ASP A 246 -13.03 -0.97 -11.65
N HIS A 247 -11.92 -1.71 -11.66
CA HIS A 247 -11.10 -2.00 -12.82
C HIS A 247 -11.10 -3.51 -13.05
N TYR A 248 -11.32 -3.93 -14.29
CA TYR A 248 -11.27 -5.34 -14.70
C TYR A 248 -10.80 -5.47 -16.14
N PHE A 249 -10.50 -6.69 -16.59
CA PHE A 249 -10.28 -6.97 -18.00
C PHE A 249 -11.54 -7.59 -18.62
N LEU A 250 -11.92 -7.11 -19.81
CA LEU A 250 -12.90 -7.81 -20.63
C LEU A 250 -12.45 -9.25 -20.90
N GLU A 251 -13.40 -10.19 -20.91
CA GLU A 251 -13.13 -11.60 -21.20
C GLU A 251 -12.44 -11.77 -22.57
N THR A 252 -12.92 -11.01 -23.56
CA THR A 252 -12.29 -10.87 -24.87
C THR A 252 -11.99 -9.41 -25.15
N LYS A 253 -10.89 -9.16 -25.88
CA LYS A 253 -10.59 -7.81 -26.38
C LYS A 253 -11.77 -7.25 -27.18
N ASP A 254 -12.02 -5.95 -27.05
CA ASP A 254 -12.98 -5.24 -27.88
C ASP A 254 -12.53 -5.18 -29.35
N ALA A 255 -13.41 -4.70 -30.23
CA ALA A 255 -13.15 -4.60 -31.67
C ALA A 255 -11.94 -3.71 -32.04
N ARG A 256 -11.48 -2.85 -31.12
CA ARG A 256 -10.32 -1.96 -31.29
C ARG A 256 -9.08 -2.43 -30.52
N GLY A 257 -9.15 -3.63 -29.93
CA GLY A 257 -8.06 -4.31 -29.24
C GLY A 257 -7.89 -3.94 -27.76
N GLY A 258 -8.83 -3.20 -27.17
CA GLY A 258 -8.81 -2.86 -25.75
C GLY A 258 -9.36 -3.96 -24.87
N GLN A 259 -8.93 -3.97 -23.61
CA GLN A 259 -9.32 -5.01 -22.66
C GLN A 259 -9.31 -4.51 -21.21
N PRO A 260 -8.26 -3.79 -20.73
CA PRO A 260 -8.36 -3.02 -19.49
C PRO A 260 -9.57 -2.09 -19.49
N THR A 261 -10.46 -2.25 -18.52
CA THR A 261 -11.71 -1.49 -18.41
C THR A 261 -11.87 -0.92 -17.01
N TRP A 262 -12.41 0.29 -16.90
CA TRP A 262 -12.78 0.93 -15.65
C TRP A 262 -14.26 1.29 -15.70
N SER A 263 -14.97 1.09 -14.59
CA SER A 263 -16.36 1.44 -14.43
C SER A 263 -16.64 2.12 -13.11
N SER A 264 -17.73 2.90 -13.07
CA SER A 264 -18.21 3.55 -11.86
C SER A 264 -19.49 2.92 -11.35
N PHE A 265 -19.60 2.84 -10.02
CA PHE A 265 -20.82 2.45 -9.32
C PHE A 265 -21.76 3.62 -9.07
N ALA A 266 -21.21 4.83 -8.89
CA ALA A 266 -21.98 6.03 -8.55
C ALA A 266 -22.61 6.70 -9.77
N SER A 267 -21.88 6.77 -10.89
CA SER A 267 -22.36 7.34 -12.16
C SER A 267 -22.11 6.34 -13.28
N PRO A 268 -23.11 5.51 -13.67
CA PRO A 268 -22.93 4.43 -14.64
C PRO A 268 -22.23 4.90 -15.91
N SER A 269 -20.93 4.62 -15.97
CA SER A 269 -20.03 5.04 -17.03
C SER A 269 -18.84 4.10 -17.06
N THR A 270 -18.28 3.90 -18.25
CA THR A 270 -17.20 2.95 -18.47
C THR A 270 -16.19 3.50 -19.47
N VAL A 271 -14.94 3.07 -19.34
CA VAL A 271 -13.92 3.25 -20.37
C VAL A 271 -13.11 1.97 -20.51
N THR A 272 -12.95 1.49 -21.73
CA THR A 272 -12.04 0.41 -22.10
C THR A 272 -10.86 1.00 -22.86
N ALA A 273 -9.66 0.51 -22.60
CA ALA A 273 -8.45 1.02 -23.22
C ALA A 273 -7.50 -0.11 -23.63
N LYS A 274 -6.52 0.23 -24.47
CA LYS A 274 -5.37 -0.62 -24.82
C LYS A 274 -4.06 0.05 -24.42
N PRO A 275 -3.10 -0.68 -23.83
CA PRO A 275 -1.76 -0.15 -23.61
C PRO A 275 -1.12 0.28 -24.93
N VAL A 276 -0.54 1.48 -24.95
CA VAL A 276 0.13 2.05 -26.15
C VAL A 276 1.58 2.41 -25.90
N ASN A 277 1.97 2.67 -24.66
CA ASN A 277 3.34 3.01 -24.32
C ASN A 277 3.67 2.61 -22.87
N THR A 278 4.93 2.27 -22.62
CA THR A 278 5.44 2.06 -21.27
C THR A 278 6.06 3.36 -20.77
N LEU A 279 5.46 3.99 -19.76
CA LEU A 279 5.94 5.23 -19.16
C LEU A 279 7.16 5.01 -18.26
N ARG A 280 7.15 3.89 -17.52
CA ARG A 280 8.23 3.46 -16.65
C ARG A 280 8.30 1.94 -16.67
N PRO A 281 9.48 1.33 -16.87
CA PRO A 281 9.61 -0.12 -16.83
C PRO A 281 9.29 -0.67 -15.44
N ALA A 282 8.97 -1.96 -15.36
CA ALA A 282 8.79 -2.65 -14.09
C ALA A 282 10.08 -2.60 -13.24
N THR A 283 9.91 -2.49 -11.93
CA THR A 283 10.98 -2.58 -10.94
C THR A 283 10.97 -3.96 -10.27
N SER A 284 11.91 -4.21 -9.36
CA SER A 284 11.96 -5.46 -8.59
C SER A 284 10.74 -5.69 -7.68
N ASP A 285 9.94 -4.65 -7.42
CA ASP A 285 8.82 -4.69 -6.49
C ASP A 285 7.48 -4.24 -7.10
N SER A 286 7.46 -3.76 -8.36
CA SER A 286 6.28 -3.13 -8.96
C SER A 286 6.19 -3.33 -10.47
N ILE A 287 4.97 -3.55 -11.00
CA ILE A 287 4.71 -3.57 -12.44
C ILE A 287 4.97 -2.22 -13.11
N SER A 288 5.08 -2.21 -14.43
CA SER A 288 5.32 -1.00 -15.22
C SER A 288 4.21 0.04 -15.13
N TRP A 289 4.60 1.30 -15.29
CA TRP A 289 3.65 2.38 -15.60
C TRP A 289 3.35 2.35 -17.09
N ALA A 290 2.10 2.62 -17.46
CA ALA A 290 1.62 2.49 -18.81
C ALA A 290 0.74 3.67 -19.22
N ASP A 291 0.93 4.13 -20.45
CA ASP A 291 -0.09 4.91 -21.17
C ASP A 291 -1.02 3.93 -21.86
N LEU A 292 -2.32 4.18 -21.74
CA LEU A 292 -3.36 3.46 -22.43
C LEU A 292 -4.24 4.43 -23.22
N HIS A 293 -4.56 4.04 -24.45
CA HIS A 293 -5.47 4.80 -25.31
C HIS A 293 -6.87 4.16 -25.27
N ALA A 294 -7.90 4.99 -25.08
CA ALA A 294 -9.28 4.52 -25.01
C ALA A 294 -9.71 3.89 -26.35
N THR A 295 -10.35 2.74 -26.23
CA THR A 295 -10.91 1.93 -27.32
C THR A 295 -12.43 1.79 -27.19
N GLY A 296 -13.03 2.44 -26.20
CA GLY A 296 -14.46 2.52 -26.00
C GLY A 296 -14.77 3.25 -24.71
N ASN A 297 -15.83 4.05 -24.68
CA ASN A 297 -16.33 4.67 -23.47
C ASN A 297 -17.85 4.83 -23.58
N THR A 298 -18.53 4.87 -22.43
CA THR A 298 -19.99 5.06 -22.33
C THR A 298 -20.33 5.83 -21.06
N GLY A 299 -21.51 6.45 -21.04
CA GLY A 299 -22.04 7.15 -19.87
C GLY A 299 -21.60 8.62 -19.77
N ASP A 300 -21.39 9.10 -18.55
CA ASP A 300 -21.11 10.51 -18.25
C ASP A 300 -19.81 11.02 -18.89
N LYS A 301 -19.94 12.04 -19.75
CA LYS A 301 -18.81 12.70 -20.44
C LYS A 301 -17.86 13.45 -19.51
N TYR A 302 -18.28 13.76 -18.28
CA TYR A 302 -17.44 14.36 -17.25
C TYR A 302 -16.79 13.31 -16.35
N PHE A 303 -17.08 12.02 -16.58
CA PHE A 303 -16.41 10.89 -15.95
C PHE A 303 -15.85 9.94 -17.03
N PHE A 304 -15.99 8.62 -16.88
CA PHE A 304 -15.40 7.66 -17.81
C PHE A 304 -15.88 7.82 -19.26
N GLY A 305 -17.10 8.32 -19.50
CA GLY A 305 -17.66 8.54 -20.84
C GLY A 305 -16.94 9.60 -21.67
N GLY A 306 -16.12 10.45 -21.06
CA GLY A 306 -15.32 11.47 -21.75
C GLY A 306 -13.87 11.07 -22.02
N VAL A 307 -13.43 9.92 -21.48
CA VAL A 307 -12.00 9.60 -21.40
C VAL A 307 -11.43 9.17 -22.76
N THR A 308 -10.28 9.73 -23.12
CA THR A 308 -9.50 9.39 -24.32
C THR A 308 -8.18 8.70 -24.01
N TYR A 309 -7.55 9.02 -22.86
CA TYR A 309 -6.34 8.36 -22.39
C TYR A 309 -6.42 8.04 -20.90
N VAL A 310 -5.77 6.94 -20.53
CA VAL A 310 -5.57 6.54 -19.14
C VAL A 310 -4.08 6.35 -18.91
N GLN A 311 -3.53 6.93 -17.84
CA GLN A 311 -2.19 6.59 -17.38
C GLN A 311 -2.28 5.78 -16.09
N ARG A 312 -1.72 4.58 -16.10
CA ARG A 312 -1.45 3.83 -14.88
C ARG A 312 -0.07 4.22 -14.36
N ARG A 313 -0.03 4.89 -13.22
CA ARG A 313 1.18 5.40 -12.58
C ARG A 313 1.27 4.91 -11.13
N SER A 314 2.39 5.20 -10.47
CA SER A 314 2.56 4.99 -9.03
C SER A 314 2.25 3.55 -8.59
N THR A 315 2.58 2.59 -9.45
CA THR A 315 2.31 1.18 -9.22
C THR A 315 3.14 0.66 -8.04
N ARG A 316 2.53 -0.27 -7.29
CA ARG A 316 3.21 -1.06 -6.26
C ARG A 316 2.75 -2.50 -6.33
N GLY A 317 3.69 -3.45 -6.31
CA GLY A 317 3.37 -4.87 -6.42
C GLY A 317 2.90 -5.26 -7.82
N GLY A 318 2.08 -6.31 -7.87
CA GLY A 318 1.49 -6.83 -9.10
C GLY A 318 2.42 -7.70 -9.95
N LEU A 319 3.62 -8.04 -9.48
CA LEU A 319 4.57 -8.89 -10.20
C LEU A 319 4.16 -10.38 -10.14
N PRO A 320 4.51 -11.19 -11.15
CA PRO A 320 4.33 -12.64 -11.05
C PRO A 320 5.12 -13.21 -9.86
N PRO A 321 4.69 -14.34 -9.29
CA PRO A 321 5.24 -14.81 -8.04
C PRO A 321 6.68 -15.30 -8.23
N GLN A 322 7.55 -14.90 -7.30
CA GLN A 322 8.92 -15.41 -7.20
C GLN A 322 8.91 -16.70 -6.36
N VAL A 323 8.34 -17.78 -6.92
CA VAL A 323 8.13 -19.04 -6.19
C VAL A 323 9.42 -19.84 -6.04
N SER A 324 9.62 -20.43 -4.86
CA SER A 324 10.66 -21.44 -4.61
C SER A 324 10.30 -22.84 -5.08
N ARG A 325 9.00 -23.11 -5.29
CA ARG A 325 8.47 -24.37 -5.81
C ARG A 325 8.13 -24.23 -7.29
N ALA A 326 8.49 -25.23 -8.09
CA ALA A 326 8.12 -25.28 -9.51
C ALA A 326 6.58 -25.24 -9.68
N PRO A 327 6.02 -24.26 -10.43
CA PRO A 327 4.59 -24.19 -10.72
C PRO A 327 4.15 -25.28 -11.71
N LYS A 328 2.86 -25.58 -11.73
CA LYS A 328 2.21 -26.49 -12.70
C LYS A 328 1.44 -25.71 -13.74
N VAL A 329 1.36 -26.24 -14.96
CA VAL A 329 0.54 -25.67 -16.03
C VAL A 329 -0.89 -25.48 -15.51
N GLY A 330 -1.41 -24.25 -15.65
CA GLY A 330 -2.74 -23.89 -15.19
C GLY A 330 -2.82 -23.33 -13.77
N ASP A 331 -1.73 -23.36 -13.00
CA ASP A 331 -1.69 -22.69 -11.69
C ASP A 331 -2.02 -21.21 -11.84
N VAL A 332 -2.81 -20.68 -10.91
CA VAL A 332 -3.22 -19.27 -10.87
C VAL A 332 -2.62 -18.59 -9.65
N PHE A 333 -2.11 -17.38 -9.84
CA PHE A 333 -1.59 -16.53 -8.77
C PHE A 333 -2.24 -15.14 -8.84
N LEU A 334 -2.83 -14.72 -7.72
CA LEU A 334 -3.36 -13.38 -7.56
C LEU A 334 -2.27 -12.52 -6.90
N SER A 335 -1.58 -11.71 -7.69
CA SER A 335 -0.56 -10.80 -7.17
C SER A 335 -1.22 -9.51 -6.68
N PRO A 336 -1.17 -9.19 -5.38
CA PRO A 336 -1.67 -7.90 -4.89
C PRO A 336 -0.95 -6.75 -5.58
N TYR A 337 -1.69 -5.70 -5.94
CA TYR A 337 -1.13 -4.48 -6.48
C TYR A 337 -1.97 -3.25 -6.12
N SER A 338 -1.32 -2.09 -6.15
CA SER A 338 -2.01 -0.82 -6.21
C SER A 338 -1.44 0.06 -7.33
N ALA A 339 -2.22 1.05 -7.77
CA ALA A 339 -1.81 2.03 -8.77
C ALA A 339 -2.65 3.31 -8.64
N VAL A 340 -2.13 4.40 -9.21
CA VAL A 340 -2.88 5.63 -9.42
C VAL A 340 -3.21 5.75 -10.91
N TYR A 341 -4.50 5.83 -11.22
CA TYR A 341 -5.01 5.99 -12.58
C TYR A 341 -5.35 7.46 -12.82
N TRP A 342 -4.69 8.05 -13.81
CA TRP A 342 -5.01 9.39 -14.30
C TRP A 342 -5.85 9.25 -15.57
N PHE A 343 -7.03 9.86 -15.57
CA PHE A 343 -7.95 9.84 -16.70
C PHE A 343 -7.92 11.18 -17.40
N TYR A 344 -7.82 11.15 -18.73
CA TYR A 344 -7.65 12.34 -19.56
C TYR A 344 -8.72 12.44 -20.63
N VAL A 345 -9.04 13.67 -21.02
CA VAL A 345 -9.84 13.95 -22.22
C VAL A 345 -8.99 14.73 -23.22
N SER A 346 -9.29 14.56 -24.51
CA SER A 346 -8.72 15.42 -25.55
C SER A 346 -9.19 16.86 -25.34
N SER A 347 -8.27 17.82 -25.48
CA SER A 347 -8.53 19.25 -25.32
C SER A 347 -9.53 19.78 -26.33
#